data_AF-A0A2V9SJM5-F1
#
_entry.id   AF-A0A2V9SJM5-F1
#
_cell.length_a   1.000
_cell.length_b   1.000
_cell.length_c   1.000
_cell.angle_alpha   90.00
_cell.angle_beta   90.00
_cell.angle_gamma   90.00
#
_symmetry.space_group_name_H-M   'P 1'
#
loop_
_entity.id
_entity.type
_entity.pdbx_description
1 polymer ?
#
loop_
_entity_poly.entity_id
_entity_poly.type
_entity_poly.pdbx_seq_one_letter_code
_entity_poly.pdbx_strand_id
1 'polypeptide(L)'
;MLRSSLKGIPMAILLCAVIPYVSFSQERYRRVNADQQAVLKSADSQEVSGSTGLLSSGDGLAILGAALDSHPRAHSKTDCSHLAHAIYQRAGFPYAYADSAQLYGGVSEFRRVKHPESGDLVVWPGHVGIVISPVQRTFYSELRSGPGVDSYDAPYWKSWGRPHFFRYFKTNRSKRIIQSGAKQ
;
A
#
# COMPACT_ATOMS: atom_id res chain seq x y z
N MET A 1 38.75 5.05 67.22
CA MET A 1 37.59 4.21 66.83
C MET A 1 36.45 5.16 66.50
N LEU A 2 35.76 5.19 65.36
CA LEU A 2 35.76 4.45 64.10
C LEU A 2 35.36 5.49 63.02
N ARG A 3 36.02 5.47 61.86
CA ARG A 3 35.64 6.25 60.66
C ARG A 3 34.57 5.46 59.89
N SER A 4 33.44 6.06 59.56
CA SER A 4 32.50 5.51 58.57
C SER A 4 32.38 6.47 57.39
N SER A 5 33.03 6.05 56.30
CA SER A 5 32.97 6.62 54.97
C SER A 5 31.72 6.06 54.27
N LEU A 6 30.77 6.90 53.90
CA LEU A 6 29.73 6.54 52.94
C LEU A 6 30.13 7.10 51.57
N LYS A 7 30.53 6.18 50.70
CA LYS A 7 30.91 6.43 49.31
C LYS A 7 29.65 6.69 48.50
N GLY A 8 29.69 7.75 47.69
CA GLY A 8 28.63 8.07 46.73
C GLY A 8 28.42 6.94 45.73
N ILE A 9 27.16 6.57 45.52
CA ILE A 9 26.74 5.69 44.44
C ILE A 9 26.26 6.61 43.31
N PRO A 10 26.93 6.66 42.14
CA PRO A 10 26.35 7.34 41.00
C PRO A 10 25.16 6.49 40.52
N MET A 11 23.97 7.09 40.60
CA MET A 11 22.75 6.59 39.99
C MET A 11 22.94 6.64 38.47
N ALA A 12 23.49 5.55 37.91
CA ALA A 12 23.56 5.35 36.48
C ALA A 12 22.12 5.20 35.97
N ILE A 13 21.61 6.26 35.37
CA ILE A 13 20.37 6.23 34.59
C ILE A 13 20.66 5.29 33.42
N LEU A 14 20.25 4.02 33.59
CA LEU A 14 20.15 3.06 32.51
C LEU A 14 19.00 3.53 31.61
N LEU A 15 19.31 4.43 30.66
CA LEU A 15 18.46 4.68 29.51
C LEU A 15 18.40 3.36 28.74
N CYS A 16 17.42 2.52 29.08
CA CYS A 16 16.94 1.47 28.21
C CYS A 16 16.59 2.14 26.89
N ALA A 17 17.48 2.00 25.90
CA ALA A 17 17.22 2.36 24.53
C ALA A 17 16.06 1.48 24.06
N VAL A 18 14.84 1.99 24.22
CA VAL A 18 13.68 1.48 23.52
C VAL A 18 13.93 1.85 22.06
N ILE A 19 14.52 0.93 21.30
CA ILE A 19 14.65 1.08 19.85
C ILE A 19 13.22 1.23 19.32
N PRO A 20 12.82 2.38 18.76
CA PRO A 20 11.49 2.53 18.20
C PRO A 20 11.47 1.80 16.85
N TYR A 21 11.21 0.49 16.87
CA TYR A 21 10.91 -0.29 15.67
C TYR A 21 9.68 0.25 14.92
N VAL A 22 8.89 1.12 15.56
CA VAL A 22 7.64 1.68 15.04
C VAL A 22 7.84 2.91 14.14
N SER A 23 9.04 3.52 14.10
CA SER A 23 9.25 4.78 13.36
C SER A 23 9.72 4.59 11.91
N PHE A 24 10.26 3.42 11.55
CA PHE A 24 10.88 3.22 10.24
C PHE A 24 9.86 3.07 9.10
N SER A 25 8.73 2.40 9.35
CA SER A 25 7.63 2.27 8.38
C SER A 25 6.94 3.61 8.13
N GLN A 26 6.73 4.39 9.19
CA GLN A 26 6.08 5.71 9.12
C GLN A 26 6.97 6.74 8.40
N GLU A 27 8.28 6.71 8.64
CA GLU A 27 9.25 7.60 7.97
C GLU A 27 9.40 7.26 6.48
N ARG A 28 9.51 5.97 6.12
CA ARG A 28 9.51 5.55 4.71
C ARG A 28 8.22 5.96 4.01
N TYR A 29 7.08 5.77 4.66
CA TYR A 29 5.78 6.20 4.14
C TYR A 29 5.72 7.72 3.94
N ARG A 30 6.17 8.53 4.92
CA ARG A 30 6.21 9.99 4.80
C ARG A 30 7.11 10.46 3.66
N ARG A 31 8.29 9.87 3.47
CA ARG A 31 9.18 10.21 2.36
C ARG A 31 8.57 9.88 1.00
N VAL A 32 8.00 8.68 0.87
CA VAL A 32 7.30 8.28 -0.37
C VAL A 32 6.11 9.19 -0.67
N ASN A 33 5.35 9.57 0.36
CA ASN A 33 4.25 10.51 0.23
C ASN A 33 4.71 11.93 -0.15
N ALA A 34 5.85 12.40 0.38
CA ALA A 34 6.42 13.70 0.02
C ALA A 34 6.90 13.74 -1.44
N ASP A 35 7.55 12.67 -1.91
CA ASP A 35 7.97 12.52 -3.29
C ASP A 35 6.75 12.48 -4.24
N GLN A 36 5.66 11.81 -3.83
CA GLN A 36 4.40 11.80 -4.60
C GLN A 36 3.70 13.16 -4.60
N GLN A 37 3.69 13.90 -3.50
CA GLN A 37 3.12 15.25 -3.45
C GLN A 37 3.87 16.24 -4.36
N ALA A 38 5.19 16.09 -4.51
CA ALA A 38 5.96 16.87 -5.46
C ALA A 38 5.56 16.57 -6.92
N VAL A 39 5.28 15.30 -7.23
CA VAL A 39 4.79 14.88 -8.56
C VAL A 39 3.33 15.32 -8.80
N LEU A 40 2.47 15.28 -7.77
CA LEU A 40 1.07 15.72 -7.83
C LEU A 40 0.95 17.20 -8.23
N LYS A 41 1.89 18.05 -7.78
CA LYS A 41 1.89 19.48 -8.11
C LYS A 41 2.24 19.77 -9.59
N SER A 42 2.71 18.77 -10.33
CA SER A 42 3.07 18.88 -11.75
C SER A 42 2.08 18.22 -12.71
N ALA A 43 1.11 17.44 -12.20
CA ALA A 43 0.21 16.62 -13.01
C ALA A 43 -1.22 17.19 -13.18
N ASP A 44 -1.49 18.38 -12.64
CA ASP A 44 -2.82 19.04 -12.58
C ASP A 44 -3.34 19.56 -13.94
N SER A 45 -3.07 18.88 -15.06
CA SER A 45 -3.52 19.33 -16.39
C SER A 45 -3.85 18.22 -17.38
N GLN A 46 -4.18 17.00 -16.94
CA GLN A 46 -4.66 15.97 -17.87
C GLN A 46 -6.06 15.45 -17.53
N GLU A 47 -6.93 15.72 -18.49
CA GLU A 47 -8.37 15.49 -18.54
C GLU A 47 -8.85 14.10 -18.14
N VAL A 48 -10.04 14.11 -17.54
CA VAL A 48 -10.95 12.98 -17.34
C VAL A 48 -11.40 12.43 -18.70
N SER A 49 -10.55 11.63 -19.35
CA SER A 49 -10.90 10.97 -20.62
C SER A 49 -11.14 9.49 -20.39
N GLY A 50 -12.43 9.11 -20.42
CA GLY A 50 -12.93 7.75 -20.19
C GLY A 50 -12.58 6.77 -21.31
N SER A 51 -11.31 6.39 -21.37
CA SER A 51 -10.73 5.40 -22.28
C SER A 51 -10.87 3.96 -21.73
N THR A 52 -11.29 3.04 -22.60
CA THR A 52 -11.17 1.60 -22.38
C THR A 52 -9.70 1.22 -22.48
N GLY A 53 -9.14 0.47 -21.53
CA GLY A 53 -7.71 0.17 -21.54
C GLY A 53 -7.13 -0.14 -20.16
N LEU A 54 -5.82 -0.38 -20.09
CA LEU A 54 -5.10 -0.50 -18.82
C LEU A 54 -5.13 0.81 -18.03
N LEU A 55 -4.99 0.75 -16.71
CA LEU A 55 -4.77 1.95 -15.90
C LEU A 55 -3.62 2.80 -16.46
N SER A 56 -3.85 4.10 -16.50
CA SER A 56 -2.83 5.11 -16.74
C SER A 56 -2.14 5.49 -15.43
N SER A 57 -1.02 6.22 -15.51
CA SER A 57 -0.33 6.71 -14.32
C SER A 57 -1.19 7.65 -13.46
N GLY A 58 -2.07 8.45 -14.08
CA GLY A 58 -3.03 9.29 -13.35
C GLY A 58 -4.05 8.47 -12.56
N ASP A 59 -4.48 7.32 -13.08
CA ASP A 59 -5.36 6.40 -12.35
C ASP A 59 -4.66 5.72 -11.18
N GLY A 60 -3.37 5.40 -11.35
CA GLY A 60 -2.52 4.91 -10.28
C GLY A 60 -2.50 5.86 -9.09
N LEU A 61 -2.43 7.17 -9.33
CA LEU A 61 -2.49 8.18 -8.26
C LEU A 61 -3.84 8.20 -7.54
N ALA A 62 -4.96 7.99 -8.24
CA ALA A 62 -6.28 7.90 -7.60
C ALA A 62 -6.36 6.67 -6.65
N ILE A 63 -5.78 5.53 -7.06
CA ILE A 63 -5.67 4.34 -6.20
C ILE A 63 -4.82 4.63 -4.96
N LEU A 64 -3.69 5.31 -5.14
CA LEU A 64 -2.82 5.68 -4.03
C LEU A 64 -3.49 6.66 -3.07
N GLY A 65 -4.21 7.67 -3.59
CA GLY A 65 -5.00 8.59 -2.77
C GLY A 65 -6.04 7.85 -1.92
N ALA A 66 -6.77 6.91 -2.52
CA ALA A 66 -7.72 6.06 -1.79
C ALA A 66 -7.04 5.18 -0.72
N ALA A 67 -5.80 4.72 -0.96
CA ALA A 67 -5.01 3.99 0.03
C ALA A 67 -4.61 4.88 1.21
N LEU A 68 -4.22 6.14 0.98
CA LEU A 68 -3.93 7.11 2.05
C LEU A 68 -5.17 7.35 2.93
N ASP A 69 -6.36 7.47 2.32
CA ASP A 69 -7.62 7.67 3.04
C ASP A 69 -8.09 6.44 3.81
N SER A 70 -7.58 5.25 3.49
CA SER A 70 -7.87 4.01 4.21
C SER A 70 -7.09 3.89 5.54
N HIS A 71 -6.05 4.71 5.71
CA HIS A 71 -5.08 4.62 6.80
C HIS A 71 -5.57 5.09 8.19
N PRO A 72 -6.56 6.00 8.36
CA PRO A 72 -6.96 6.48 9.70
C PRO A 72 -8.24 5.89 10.31
N ARG A 73 -9.00 5.03 9.62
CA ARG A 73 -10.33 4.59 10.11
C ARG A 73 -10.51 3.09 9.96
N ALA A 74 -10.80 2.45 11.07
CA ALA A 74 -11.11 1.03 11.26
C ALA A 74 -9.91 0.10 11.53
N HIS A 75 -9.73 -0.15 12.83
CA HIS A 75 -9.17 -1.37 13.43
C HIS A 75 -10.00 -2.64 13.09
N SER A 76 -10.66 -2.71 11.93
CA SER A 76 -11.31 -3.95 11.50
C SER A 76 -10.23 -4.89 11.02
N LYS A 77 -10.23 -6.13 11.52
CA LYS A 77 -9.40 -7.24 11.03
C LYS A 77 -9.82 -7.63 9.60
N THR A 78 -9.63 -6.74 8.65
CA THR A 78 -9.82 -7.02 7.21
C THR A 78 -8.53 -7.61 6.69
N ASP A 79 -8.59 -8.74 5.97
CA ASP A 79 -7.38 -9.32 5.36
C ASP A 79 -6.85 -8.48 4.19
N CYS A 80 -5.67 -8.84 3.68
CA CYS A 80 -5.01 -8.14 2.59
C CYS A 80 -5.85 -7.99 1.31
N SER A 81 -6.70 -8.96 1.00
CA SER A 81 -7.54 -8.94 -0.21
C SER A 81 -8.73 -8.00 -0.04
N HIS A 82 -9.32 -7.99 1.15
CA HIS A 82 -10.37 -7.03 1.52
C HIS A 82 -9.85 -5.59 1.50
N LEU A 83 -8.64 -5.35 2.02
CA LEU A 83 -8.04 -4.02 1.98
C LEU A 83 -7.83 -3.55 0.53
N ALA A 84 -7.22 -4.40 -0.31
CA ALA A 84 -7.01 -4.08 -1.72
C ALA A 84 -8.34 -3.79 -2.43
N HIS A 85 -9.36 -4.64 -2.21
CA HIS A 85 -10.68 -4.48 -2.81
C HIS A 85 -11.34 -3.15 -2.41
N ALA A 86 -11.32 -2.79 -1.13
CA ALA A 86 -11.88 -1.54 -0.63
C ALA A 86 -11.19 -0.30 -1.22
N ILE A 87 -9.86 -0.34 -1.39
CA ILE A 87 -9.09 0.76 -1.99
C ILE A 87 -9.47 0.95 -3.45
N TYR A 88 -9.52 -0.14 -4.23
CA TYR A 88 -9.93 -0.12 -5.63
C TYR A 88 -11.38 0.36 -5.80
N GLN A 89 -12.30 -0.07 -4.94
CA GLN A 89 -13.68 0.44 -4.94
C GLN A 89 -13.72 1.95 -4.70
N ARG A 90 -13.02 2.44 -3.67
CA ARG A 90 -12.98 3.87 -3.33
C ARG A 90 -12.33 4.71 -4.43
N ALA A 91 -11.33 4.17 -5.11
CA ALA A 91 -10.66 4.83 -6.23
C ALA A 91 -11.49 4.85 -7.52
N GLY A 92 -12.68 4.23 -7.55
CA GLY A 92 -13.52 4.16 -8.74
C GLY A 92 -13.12 3.05 -9.73
N PHE A 93 -12.37 2.06 -9.29
CA PHE A 93 -11.95 0.90 -10.10
C PHE A 93 -12.51 -0.41 -9.53
N PRO A 94 -13.84 -0.57 -9.43
CA PRO A 94 -14.44 -1.74 -8.80
C PRO A 94 -14.13 -3.01 -9.59
N TYR A 95 -13.91 -4.11 -8.89
CA TYR A 95 -13.85 -5.47 -9.44
C TYR A 95 -14.64 -6.43 -8.54
N ALA A 96 -15.04 -7.59 -9.08
CA ALA A 96 -15.64 -8.62 -8.24
C ALA A 96 -14.66 -9.04 -7.15
N TYR A 97 -15.12 -9.18 -5.91
CA TYR A 97 -14.23 -9.59 -4.82
C TYR A 97 -13.53 -10.91 -5.19
N ALA A 98 -12.21 -10.94 -4.99
CA ALA A 98 -11.36 -12.09 -5.22
C ALA A 98 -10.33 -12.14 -4.10
N ASP A 99 -10.12 -13.33 -3.54
CA ASP A 99 -9.06 -13.54 -2.55
C ASP A 99 -7.67 -13.53 -3.21
N SER A 100 -6.62 -13.53 -2.39
CA SER A 100 -5.24 -13.45 -2.86
C SER A 100 -4.82 -14.64 -3.72
N ALA A 101 -5.41 -15.83 -3.53
CA ALA A 101 -5.12 -17.01 -4.36
C ALA A 101 -5.76 -16.87 -5.75
N GLN A 102 -7.02 -16.42 -5.81
CA GLN A 102 -7.71 -16.10 -7.06
C GLN A 102 -6.99 -14.98 -7.81
N LEU A 103 -6.61 -13.91 -7.12
CA LEU A 103 -5.82 -12.81 -7.71
C LEU A 103 -4.47 -13.29 -8.23
N TYR A 104 -3.80 -14.22 -7.53
CA TYR A 104 -2.52 -14.78 -7.97
C TYR A 104 -2.66 -15.56 -9.29
N GLY A 105 -3.76 -16.31 -9.44
CA GLY A 105 -4.14 -17.02 -10.66
C GLY A 105 -4.58 -16.08 -11.80
N GLY A 106 -4.99 -14.86 -11.46
CA GLY A 106 -5.48 -13.84 -12.39
C GLY A 106 -7.00 -13.86 -12.53
N VAL A 107 -7.59 -12.67 -12.59
CA VAL A 107 -9.04 -12.48 -12.77
C VAL A 107 -9.29 -11.50 -13.93
N SER A 108 -10.53 -11.46 -14.45
CA SER A 108 -10.82 -10.80 -15.73
C SER A 108 -10.57 -9.29 -15.76
N GLU A 109 -10.69 -8.63 -14.62
CA GLU A 109 -10.52 -7.19 -14.42
C GLU A 109 -9.04 -6.78 -14.33
N PHE A 110 -8.14 -7.75 -14.28
CA PHE A 110 -6.72 -7.53 -14.06
C PHE A 110 -5.88 -8.22 -15.13
N ARG A 111 -4.94 -7.47 -15.71
CA ARG A 111 -3.98 -8.00 -16.68
C ARG A 111 -2.61 -8.12 -16.05
N ARG A 112 -1.99 -9.28 -16.20
CA ARG A 112 -0.62 -9.51 -15.71
C ARG A 112 0.38 -8.63 -16.47
N VAL A 113 1.26 -7.95 -15.74
CA VAL A 113 2.31 -7.07 -16.29
C VAL A 113 3.69 -7.51 -15.81
N LYS A 114 4.73 -7.19 -16.59
CA LYS A 114 6.13 -7.46 -16.22
C LYS A 114 6.80 -6.27 -15.51
N HIS A 115 6.39 -5.06 -15.87
CA HIS A 115 6.91 -3.81 -15.33
C HIS A 115 5.77 -3.13 -14.56
N PRO A 116 5.78 -3.21 -13.21
CA PRO A 116 4.72 -2.61 -12.42
C PRO A 116 4.79 -1.08 -12.46
N GLU A 117 3.64 -0.46 -12.33
CA GLU A 117 3.46 0.96 -12.03
C GLU A 117 2.78 1.13 -10.68
N SER A 118 2.82 2.36 -10.17
CA SER A 118 2.06 2.73 -8.98
C SER A 118 0.56 2.45 -9.18
N GLY A 119 -0.06 1.84 -8.16
CA GLY A 119 -1.45 1.41 -8.21
C GLY A 119 -1.66 -0.03 -8.70
N ASP A 120 -0.69 -0.66 -9.39
CA ASP A 120 -0.77 -2.07 -9.76
C ASP A 120 -0.83 -2.97 -8.51
N LEU A 121 -1.45 -4.14 -8.63
CA LEU A 121 -1.36 -5.17 -7.60
C LEU A 121 0.00 -5.87 -7.66
N VAL A 122 0.54 -6.17 -6.49
CA VAL A 122 1.62 -7.15 -6.28
C VAL A 122 1.05 -8.33 -5.51
N VAL A 123 1.21 -9.55 -6.03
CA VAL A 123 0.50 -10.73 -5.52
C VAL A 123 1.43 -11.93 -5.37
N TRP A 124 1.35 -12.59 -4.22
CA TRP A 124 1.95 -13.90 -3.91
C TRP A 124 0.84 -14.92 -3.63
N PRO A 125 1.13 -16.23 -3.63
CA PRO A 125 0.20 -17.21 -3.10
C PRO A 125 -0.14 -16.86 -1.64
N GLY A 126 -1.38 -16.41 -1.39
CA GLY A 126 -1.86 -16.06 -0.05
C GLY A 126 -1.69 -14.59 0.38
N HIS A 127 -1.07 -13.71 -0.43
CA HIS A 127 -0.96 -12.29 -0.08
C HIS A 127 -1.07 -11.36 -1.29
N VAL A 128 -1.69 -10.20 -1.09
CA VAL A 128 -1.80 -9.15 -2.12
C VAL A 128 -1.50 -7.79 -1.50
N GLY A 129 -0.92 -6.89 -2.29
CA GLY A 129 -0.78 -5.49 -1.95
C GLY A 129 -0.86 -4.60 -3.18
N ILE A 130 -0.78 -3.29 -2.96
CA ILE A 130 -0.82 -2.26 -3.98
C ILE A 130 0.57 -1.65 -4.10
N VAL A 131 1.16 -1.69 -5.30
CA VAL A 131 2.47 -1.08 -5.59
C VAL A 131 2.39 0.42 -5.33
N ILE A 132 3.25 0.92 -4.45
CA ILE A 132 3.37 2.36 -4.15
C ILE A 132 4.44 2.99 -5.03
N SER A 133 5.66 2.45 -4.96
CA SER A 133 6.78 2.91 -5.78
C SER A 133 7.44 1.71 -6.47
N PRO A 134 7.34 1.60 -7.81
CA PRO A 134 8.04 0.55 -8.54
C PRO A 134 9.57 0.73 -8.51
N VAL A 135 10.04 1.98 -8.34
CA VAL A 135 11.47 2.33 -8.22
C VAL A 135 12.04 1.90 -6.88
N GLN A 136 11.37 2.25 -5.78
CA GLN A 136 11.79 1.83 -4.43
C GLN A 136 11.35 0.40 -4.10
N ARG A 137 10.56 -0.20 -4.98
CA ARG A 137 10.06 -1.58 -4.89
C ARG A 137 9.23 -1.81 -3.64
N THR A 138 8.31 -0.88 -3.38
CA THR A 138 7.45 -0.85 -2.20
C THR A 138 5.97 -1.03 -2.55
N PHE A 139 5.22 -1.56 -1.60
CA PHE A 139 3.79 -1.79 -1.70
C PHE A 139 3.09 -1.54 -0.36
N TYR A 140 1.80 -1.26 -0.41
CA TYR A 140 0.91 -1.12 0.74
C TYR A 140 -0.02 -2.32 0.85
N SER A 141 -0.19 -2.87 2.05
CA SER A 141 -1.09 -3.99 2.31
C SER A 141 -1.46 -4.11 3.79
N GLU A 142 -2.36 -5.05 4.11
CA GLU A 142 -2.59 -5.55 5.46
C GLU A 142 -1.47 -6.53 5.81
N LEU A 143 -0.48 -6.07 6.57
CA LEU A 143 0.62 -6.89 7.05
C LEU A 143 0.24 -7.58 8.36
N ARG A 144 1.08 -8.50 8.84
CA ARG A 144 0.90 -9.12 10.17
C ARG A 144 0.86 -8.09 11.32
N SER A 145 1.46 -6.93 11.10
CA SER A 145 1.48 -5.80 12.04
C SER A 145 0.34 -4.81 11.84
N GLY A 146 -0.60 -5.08 10.93
CA GLY A 146 -1.65 -4.16 10.49
C GLY A 146 -1.37 -3.54 9.12
N PRO A 147 -2.21 -2.60 8.66
CA PRO A 147 -2.02 -1.89 7.40
C PRO A 147 -0.68 -1.14 7.38
N GLY A 148 0.11 -1.32 6.32
CA GLY A 148 1.44 -0.72 6.25
C GLY A 148 2.13 -0.88 4.90
N VAL A 149 3.28 -0.23 4.79
CA VAL A 149 4.15 -0.30 3.61
C VAL A 149 5.33 -1.21 3.88
N ASP A 150 5.63 -2.09 2.93
CA ASP A 150 6.84 -2.91 2.93
C ASP A 150 7.47 -2.95 1.52
N SER A 151 8.66 -3.53 1.42
CA SER A 151 9.34 -3.77 0.14
C SER A 151 9.12 -5.19 -0.34
N TYR A 152 8.67 -5.36 -1.57
CA TYR A 152 8.54 -6.68 -2.19
C TYR A 152 9.90 -7.33 -2.54
N ASP A 153 11.00 -6.66 -2.19
CA ASP A 153 12.35 -7.20 -2.23
C ASP A 153 12.90 -7.65 -0.87
N ALA A 154 12.15 -7.44 0.21
CA ALA A 154 12.58 -7.87 1.54
C ALA A 154 12.77 -9.40 1.57
N PRO A 155 13.72 -9.93 2.36
CA PRO A 155 13.99 -11.37 2.41
C PRO A 155 12.74 -12.21 2.70
N TYR A 156 11.84 -11.69 3.54
CA TYR A 156 10.56 -12.31 3.85
C TYR A 156 9.71 -12.55 2.59
N TRP A 157 9.56 -11.54 1.72
CA TRP A 157 8.74 -11.67 0.50
C TRP A 157 9.43 -12.48 -0.59
N LYS A 158 10.76 -12.46 -0.64
CA LYS A 158 11.53 -13.29 -1.58
C LYS A 158 11.42 -14.77 -1.27
N SER A 159 11.33 -15.15 0.01
CA SER A 159 11.15 -16.56 0.39
C SER A 159 9.77 -17.10 0.01
N TRP A 160 8.79 -16.23 -0.23
CA TRP A 160 7.46 -16.58 -0.76
C TRP A 160 7.44 -16.74 -2.29
N GLY A 161 8.57 -16.56 -2.95
CA GLY A 161 8.73 -16.72 -4.39
C GLY A 161 8.56 -15.42 -5.17
N ARG A 162 8.38 -15.55 -6.49
CA ARG A 162 8.26 -14.39 -7.39
C ARG A 162 6.84 -13.84 -7.35
N PRO A 163 6.64 -12.55 -7.02
CA PRO A 163 5.32 -11.96 -7.11
C PRO A 163 4.84 -11.86 -8.56
N HIS A 164 3.53 -11.88 -8.72
CA HIS A 164 2.85 -11.48 -9.94
C HIS A 164 2.41 -10.02 -9.81
N PHE A 165 2.59 -9.26 -10.89
CA PHE A 165 2.09 -7.90 -10.96
C PHE A 165 0.88 -7.84 -11.88
N PHE A 166 -0.17 -7.15 -11.44
CA PHE A 166 -1.41 -7.03 -12.20
C PHE A 166 -1.88 -5.60 -12.27
N ARG A 167 -2.21 -5.15 -13.48
CA ARG A 167 -2.78 -3.84 -13.76
C ARG A 167 -4.26 -3.97 -14.05
N TYR A 168 -5.07 -3.13 -13.41
CA TYR A 168 -6.50 -3.11 -13.67
C TYR A 168 -6.78 -2.73 -15.13
N PHE A 169 -7.77 -3.38 -15.71
CA PHE A 169 -8.21 -3.18 -17.08
C PHE A 169 -9.61 -2.58 -17.07
N LYS A 170 -9.69 -1.30 -17.45
CA LYS A 170 -10.95 -0.57 -17.56
C LYS A 170 -11.76 -1.13 -18.72
N THR A 171 -12.92 -1.68 -18.39
CA THR A 171 -13.94 -2.02 -19.40
C THR A 171 -15.02 -0.95 -19.43
N ASN A 172 -15.80 -0.89 -20.51
CA ASN A 172 -16.99 -0.04 -20.58
C ASN A 172 -18.01 -0.32 -19.46
N ARG A 173 -17.93 -1.49 -18.79
CA ARG A 173 -18.77 -1.88 -17.66
C ARG A 173 -18.39 -1.14 -16.37
N SER A 174 -17.09 -0.96 -16.11
CA SER A 174 -16.58 -0.19 -14.97
C SER A 174 -17.08 1.26 -15.00
N LYS A 175 -17.20 1.85 -16.20
CA LYS A 175 -17.71 3.21 -16.42
C LYS A 175 -19.17 3.41 -16.03
N ARG A 176 -20.03 2.40 -16.28
CA ARG A 176 -21.47 2.47 -15.97
C ARG A 176 -21.75 2.44 -14.46
N ILE A 177 -20.96 1.70 -13.69
CA ILE A 177 -21.10 1.62 -12.22
C ILE A 177 -20.79 2.98 -11.58
N ILE A 178 -19.74 3.66 -12.06
CA ILE A 178 -19.36 4.99 -11.57
C ILE A 178 -20.44 6.03 -11.89
N GLN A 179 -21.01 6.01 -13.09
CA GLN A 179 -22.05 6.96 -13.50
C GLN A 179 -23.40 6.75 -12.80
N SER A 180 -23.75 5.52 -12.39
CA SER A 180 -24.99 5.26 -11.64
C SER A 180 -24.90 5.64 -10.15
N GLY A 181 -23.70 5.70 -9.56
CA GLY A 181 -23.50 6.09 -8.16
C GLY A 181 -23.53 7.60 -7.91
N ALA A 182 -23.36 8.42 -8.94
CA ALA A 182 -23.37 9.88 -8.85
C ALA A 182 -24.78 10.52 -8.97
N LYS A 183 -25.84 9.70 -8.94
CA LYS A 183 -27.24 10.13 -9.14
C LYS A 183 -28.15 9.92 -7.92
N GLN A 184 -27.60 9.82 -6.71
CA GLN A 184 -28.40 9.77 -5.48
C GLN A 184 -28.20 11.02 -4.64
#